data_AF-A0A6P1DVW5-F1
#
_entry.id   AF-A0A6P1DVW5-F1
#
_cell.length_a   1.000
_cell.length_b   1.000
_cell.length_c   1.000
_cell.angle_alpha   90.00
_cell.angle_beta   90.00
_cell.angle_gamma   90.00
#
_symmetry.space_group_name_H-M   'P 1'
#
loop_
_entity.id
_entity.type
_entity.pdbx_description
1 polymer ?
#
loop_
_entity_poly.entity_id
_entity_poly.type
_entity_poly.pdbx_seq_one_letter_code
_entity_poly.pdbx_strand_id
1 'polypeptide(L)'
;MKQTSITVTPDTSDEAPTLTQADFDRARFQLGGRAVSRPEWQTAVRARTSKLRVNIMLDAPIVEHFKAMAGDRGYQTLINETLRRVIESEHLETDLRRIIREELDARG
;
A
#
# COMPACT_ATOMS: atom_id res chain seq x y z
N MET A 1 15.23 12.13 24.85
CA MET A 1 15.92 12.37 23.56
C MET A 1 15.61 11.19 22.66
N LYS A 2 14.99 11.38 21.49
CA LYS A 2 14.64 10.26 20.59
C LYS A 2 15.70 10.14 19.50
N GLN A 3 16.38 9.01 19.50
CA GLN A 3 17.38 8.62 18.50
C GLN A 3 16.65 8.18 17.23
N THR A 4 16.95 8.85 16.11
CA THR A 4 16.43 8.47 14.79
C THR A 4 17.56 7.73 14.08
N SER A 5 17.43 6.42 13.92
CA SER A 5 18.42 5.59 13.24
C SER A 5 18.45 5.93 11.75
N ILE A 6 19.61 6.34 11.25
CA ILE A 6 19.86 6.60 9.83
C ILE A 6 20.59 5.37 9.30
N THR A 7 19.90 4.55 8.50
CA THR A 7 20.53 3.44 7.78
C THR A 7 21.33 4.05 6.62
N VAL A 8 22.67 3.96 6.68
CA VAL A 8 23.55 4.37 5.58
C VAL A 8 23.56 3.24 4.56
N THR A 9 22.89 3.43 3.43
CA THR A 9 22.99 2.56 2.25
C THR A 9 24.27 2.88 1.46
N PRO A 10 24.92 1.86 0.85
CA PRO A 10 26.17 2.03 0.13
C PRO A 10 25.98 2.80 -1.19
N ASP A 11 27.02 3.55 -1.52
CA ASP A 11 27.17 4.50 -2.62
C ASP A 11 27.06 3.83 -4.00
N THR A 12 25.83 3.74 -4.52
CA THR A 12 25.61 3.65 -5.96
C THR A 12 25.62 5.06 -6.50
N SER A 13 26.72 5.46 -7.16
CA SER A 13 26.93 6.75 -7.82
C SER A 13 25.67 7.23 -8.57
N ASP A 14 24.83 7.99 -7.87
CA ASP A 14 23.69 8.72 -8.39
C ASP A 14 24.07 10.17 -8.12
N GLU A 15 24.57 10.87 -9.15
CA GLU A 15 24.95 12.30 -9.11
C GLU A 15 23.69 13.18 -9.03
N ALA A 16 22.76 12.78 -8.16
CA ALA A 16 21.57 13.52 -7.82
C ALA A 16 21.96 14.55 -6.76
N PRO A 17 21.65 15.84 -6.96
CA PRO A 17 21.90 16.85 -5.94
C PRO A 17 21.18 16.47 -4.64
N THR A 18 21.86 16.66 -3.51
CA THR A 18 21.26 16.41 -2.20
C THR A 18 20.01 17.26 -2.05
N LEU A 19 18.86 16.62 -1.80
CA LEU A 19 17.59 17.31 -1.63
C LEU A 19 17.67 18.29 -0.46
N THR A 20 17.47 19.56 -0.76
CA THR A 20 17.43 20.68 0.20
C THR A 20 15.99 21.04 0.56
N GLN A 21 15.80 21.77 1.68
CA GLN A 21 14.48 22.28 2.06
C GLN A 21 13.86 23.17 0.96
N ALA A 22 14.67 23.95 0.25
CA ALA A 22 14.24 24.78 -0.87
C ALA A 22 13.67 23.95 -2.04
N ASP A 23 14.10 22.69 -2.18
CA ASP A 23 13.56 21.76 -3.19
C ASP A 23 12.14 21.32 -2.83
N PHE A 24 11.87 21.10 -1.54
CA PHE A 24 10.54 20.80 -1.03
C PHE A 24 9.62 22.03 -1.06
N ASP A 25 10.16 23.22 -0.83
CA ASP A 25 9.38 24.47 -0.83
C ASP A 25 8.90 24.84 -2.24
N ARG A 26 9.68 24.51 -3.28
CA ARG A 26 9.26 24.65 -4.69
C ARG A 26 8.43 23.47 -5.23
N ALA A 27 8.16 22.45 -4.41
CA ALA A 27 7.47 21.26 -4.86
C ALA A 27 6.04 21.58 -5.33
N ARG A 28 5.65 21.02 -6.47
CA ARG A 28 4.28 21.10 -6.98
C ARG A 28 3.55 19.82 -6.63
N PHE A 29 2.47 19.94 -5.86
CA PHE A 29 1.62 18.81 -5.54
C PHE A 29 0.70 18.49 -6.72
N GLN A 30 0.67 17.23 -7.15
CA GLN A 30 -0.17 16.78 -8.26
C GLN A 30 -1.00 15.56 -7.86
N LEU A 31 -2.23 15.49 -8.38
CA LEU A 31 -3.12 14.33 -8.31
C LEU A 31 -3.64 14.03 -9.71
N GLY A 32 -3.36 12.83 -10.24
CA GLY A 32 -3.79 12.43 -11.59
C GLY A 32 -3.31 13.37 -12.71
N GLY A 33 -2.11 13.95 -12.57
CA GLY A 33 -1.54 14.92 -13.52
C GLY A 33 -2.02 16.37 -13.36
N ARG A 34 -2.96 16.64 -12.45
CA ARG A 34 -3.44 18.01 -12.16
C ARG A 34 -2.72 18.60 -10.96
N ALA A 35 -2.26 19.84 -11.07
CA ALA A 35 -1.72 20.59 -9.94
C ALA A 35 -2.82 20.88 -8.91
N VAL A 36 -2.55 20.56 -7.64
CA VAL A 36 -3.49 20.72 -6.52
C VAL A 36 -2.81 21.44 -5.37
N SER A 37 -3.63 21.93 -4.43
CA SER A 37 -3.11 22.55 -3.22
C SER A 37 -2.47 21.50 -2.29
N ARG A 38 -1.53 21.92 -1.44
CA ARG A 38 -0.94 21.06 -0.39
C ARG A 38 -1.99 20.35 0.49
N PRO A 39 -3.03 21.02 1.04
CA PRO A 39 -4.03 20.36 1.87
C PRO A 39 -4.89 19.36 1.09
N GLU A 40 -5.23 19.66 -0.16
CA GLU A 40 -5.95 18.74 -1.05
C GLU A 40 -5.13 17.48 -1.34
N TRP A 41 -3.85 17.65 -1.67
CA TRP A 41 -2.92 16.53 -1.85
C TRP A 41 -2.78 15.70 -0.58
N GLN A 42 -2.59 16.33 0.58
CA GLN A 42 -2.52 15.61 1.86
C GLN A 42 -3.80 14.83 2.17
N THR A 43 -4.96 15.39 1.86
CA THR A 43 -6.25 14.74 2.05
C THR A 43 -6.39 13.51 1.16
N ALA A 44 -6.06 13.63 -0.13
CA ALA A 44 -6.09 12.52 -1.08
C ALA A 44 -5.11 11.41 -0.71
N VAL A 45 -3.88 11.76 -0.30
CA VAL A 45 -2.86 10.79 0.15
C VAL A 45 -3.31 10.08 1.42
N ARG A 46 -3.87 10.81 2.38
CA ARG A 46 -4.41 10.23 3.62
C ARG A 46 -5.58 9.31 3.33
N ALA A 47 -6.52 9.70 2.47
CA ALA A 47 -7.65 8.86 2.08
C ALA A 47 -7.21 7.52 1.46
N ARG A 48 -6.09 7.51 0.72
CA ARG A 48 -5.54 6.28 0.11
C ARG A 48 -4.63 5.47 1.03
N THR A 49 -4.07 6.08 2.07
CA THR A 49 -3.03 5.46 2.92
C THR A 49 -3.48 5.20 4.36
N SER A 50 -4.65 5.71 4.76
CA SER A 50 -5.14 5.57 6.13
C SER A 50 -5.58 4.12 6.40
N LYS A 51 -4.81 3.43 7.24
CA LYS A 51 -5.27 2.18 7.89
C LYS A 51 -6.43 2.53 8.82
N LEU A 52 -7.55 1.83 8.68
CA LEU A 52 -8.68 1.96 9.61
C LEU A 52 -8.43 1.10 10.85
N ARG A 53 -8.67 1.67 12.04
CA ARG A 53 -8.69 0.90 13.28
C ARG A 53 -10.06 0.23 13.40
N VAL A 54 -10.08 -1.09 13.27
CA VAL A 54 -11.29 -1.91 13.45
C VAL A 54 -11.17 -2.76 14.70
N ASN A 55 -12.31 -3.07 15.34
CA ASN A 55 -12.38 -4.06 16.39
C ASN A 55 -12.88 -5.37 15.75
N ILE A 56 -12.02 -6.38 15.69
CA ILE A 56 -12.35 -7.71 15.16
C ILE A 56 -11.83 -8.75 16.14
N MET A 57 -12.55 -9.86 16.27
CA MET A 57 -12.07 -11.04 16.98
C MET A 57 -11.43 -11.99 15.97
N LEU A 58 -10.24 -12.49 16.30
CA LEU A 58 -9.54 -13.53 15.55
C LEU A 58 -9.25 -14.68 16.50
N ASP A 59 -9.34 -15.91 16.01
CA ASP A 59 -9.04 -17.07 16.82
C ASP A 59 -7.57 -17.08 17.22
N ALA A 60 -7.29 -17.56 18.43
CA ALA A 60 -5.92 -17.64 18.96
C ALA A 60 -4.95 -18.36 18.00
N PRO A 61 -5.30 -19.51 17.37
CA PRO A 61 -4.40 -20.18 16.43
C PRO A 61 -4.04 -19.33 15.22
N ILE A 62 -4.96 -18.49 14.73
CA ILE A 62 -4.72 -17.59 13.59
C ILE A 62 -3.68 -16.55 13.99
N VAL A 63 -3.88 -15.89 15.14
CA VAL A 63 -2.96 -14.87 15.63
C VAL A 63 -1.56 -15.44 15.86
N GLU A 64 -1.47 -16.63 16.48
CA GLU A 64 -0.18 -17.28 16.73
C GLU A 64 0.53 -17.69 15.44
N HIS A 65 -0.21 -18.18 14.43
CA HIS A 65 0.35 -18.48 13.11
C HIS A 65 1.00 -17.24 12.47
N PHE A 66 0.30 -16.11 12.45
CA PHE A 66 0.82 -14.87 11.86
C PHE A 66 1.93 -14.23 12.70
N LYS A 67 1.94 -14.41 14.04
CA LYS A 67 3.07 -14.02 14.90
C LYS A 67 4.32 -14.83 14.58
N ALA A 68 4.20 -16.14 14.39
CA ALA A 68 5.33 -17.00 14.05
C ALA A 68 5.94 -16.65 12.69
N MET A 69 5.12 -16.24 11.72
CA MET A 69 5.59 -15.80 10.40
C MET A 69 6.14 -14.37 10.37
N ALA A 70 5.88 -13.56 11.40
CA ALA A 70 6.09 -12.12 11.34
C ALA A 70 7.57 -11.73 11.10
N GLY A 71 8.54 -12.42 11.70
CA GLY A 71 9.94 -11.95 11.63
C GLY A 71 10.04 -10.44 11.88
N ASP A 72 10.68 -9.70 10.96
CA ASP A 72 10.74 -8.23 10.99
C ASP A 72 9.46 -7.52 10.48
N ARG A 73 8.60 -8.23 9.74
CA ARG A 73 7.30 -7.75 9.26
C ARG A 73 6.23 -8.01 10.32
N GLY A 74 5.83 -7.00 11.08
CA GLY A 74 4.78 -7.16 12.12
C GLY A 74 3.54 -7.94 11.64
N TYR A 75 3.04 -8.86 12.47
CA TYR A 75 1.97 -9.82 12.15
C TYR A 75 0.70 -9.18 11.55
N GLN A 76 0.35 -7.96 11.98
CA GLN A 76 -0.80 -7.23 11.43
C GLN A 76 -0.62 -6.89 9.94
N THR A 77 0.62 -6.65 9.49
CA THR A 77 0.92 -6.41 8.07
C THR A 77 0.63 -7.67 7.27
N LEU A 78 1.06 -8.84 7.76
CA LEU A 78 0.81 -10.12 7.09
C LEU A 78 -0.68 -10.44 7.02
N ILE A 79 -1.42 -10.24 8.11
CA ILE A 79 -2.89 -10.42 8.12
C ILE A 79 -3.56 -9.55 7.06
N ASN A 80 -3.19 -8.25 7.00
CA ASN A 80 -3.75 -7.34 6.01
C ASN A 80 -3.37 -7.73 4.56
N GLU A 81 -2.16 -8.24 4.35
CA GLU A 81 -1.72 -8.71 3.04
C GLU A 81 -2.51 -9.94 2.60
N THR A 82 -2.73 -10.90 3.50
CA THR A 82 -3.56 -12.08 3.23
C THR A 82 -5.01 -11.67 2.90
N LEU A 83 -5.62 -10.78 3.67
CA LEU A 83 -6.97 -10.27 3.39
C LEU A 83 -7.04 -9.57 2.02
N ARG A 84 -6.02 -8.79 1.67
CA ARG A 84 -5.92 -8.14 0.36
C ARG A 84 -5.86 -9.16 -0.78
N ARG A 85 -5.04 -10.20 -0.64
CA ARG A 85 -4.92 -11.27 -1.65
C ARG A 85 -6.24 -11.99 -1.88
N VAL A 86 -7.01 -12.25 -0.82
CA VAL A 86 -8.34 -12.88 -0.94
C VAL A 86 -9.28 -12.00 -1.76
N ILE A 87 -9.37 -10.70 -1.43
CA ILE A 87 -10.20 -9.73 -2.18
C ILE A 87 -9.79 -9.70 -3.66
N GLU A 88 -8.49 -9.56 -3.94
CA GLU A 88 -7.96 -9.54 -5.30
C GLU A 88 -8.28 -10.83 -6.07
N SER A 89 -8.19 -11.99 -5.42
CA SER A 89 -8.50 -13.29 -6.03
C SER A 89 -9.99 -13.48 -6.33
N GLU A 90 -10.89 -13.03 -5.44
CA GLU A 90 -12.34 -13.09 -5.65
C GLU A 90 -12.77 -12.22 -6.84
N HIS A 91 -12.18 -11.02 -6.97
CA HIS A 91 -12.39 -10.16 -8.12
C HIS A 91 -11.93 -10.81 -9.42
N LEU A 92 -10.71 -11.38 -9.42
CA LEU A 92 -10.16 -12.06 -10.60
C LEU A 92 -11.03 -13.25 -11.05
N GLU A 93 -11.49 -14.08 -10.12
CA GLU A 93 -12.37 -15.22 -10.43
C GLU A 93 -13.70 -14.75 -11.02
N THR A 94 -14.27 -13.70 -10.45
CA THR A 94 -15.53 -13.10 -10.93
C THR A 94 -15.38 -12.54 -12.34
N ASP A 95 -14.30 -11.80 -12.58
CA ASP A 95 -14.00 -11.23 -13.90
C ASP A 95 -13.75 -12.31 -14.95
N LEU A 96 -12.98 -13.35 -14.61
CA LEU A 96 -12.74 -14.50 -15.49
C LEU A 96 -14.05 -15.21 -15.85
N ARG A 97 -14.92 -15.48 -14.88
CA ARG A 97 -16.24 -16.11 -15.14
C ARG A 97 -17.15 -15.25 -16.01
N ARG A 98 -17.02 -13.92 -15.91
CA ARG A 98 -17.78 -12.99 -16.76
C ARG A 98 -17.25 -13.06 -18.20
N ILE A 99 -15.95 -12.93 -18.40
CA ILE A 99 -15.30 -12.98 -19.71
C ILE A 99 -15.59 -14.32 -20.39
N ILE A 100 -15.49 -15.45 -19.68
CA ILE A 100 -15.79 -16.77 -20.24
C ILE A 100 -17.24 -16.87 -20.70
N ARG A 101 -18.20 -16.32 -19.95
CA ARG A 101 -19.62 -16.28 -20.37
C ARG A 101 -19.82 -15.43 -21.61
N GLU A 102 -19.25 -14.22 -21.62
CA GLU A 102 -19.32 -13.31 -22.77
C GLU A 102 -18.74 -13.97 -24.05
N GLU A 103 -17.62 -14.69 -23.94
CA GLU A 103 -17.01 -15.41 -25.07
C GLU A 103 -17.82 -16.63 -25.54
N LEU A 104 -18.50 -17.34 -24.62
CA LEU A 104 -19.37 -18.46 -24.98
C LEU A 104 -20.65 -17.97 -25.67
N ASP A 105 -21.24 -16.87 -25.18
CA ASP A 105 -22.44 -16.27 -25.75
C ASP A 105 -22.16 -15.60 -27.11
N ALA A 106 -20.97 -15.02 -27.31
CA ALA A 106 -20.59 -14.40 -28.59
C ALA A 106 -20.24 -15.41 -29.69
N ARG A 107 -20.03 -16.68 -29.34
CA ARG A 107 -19.65 -17.76 -30.27
C ARG A 107 -20.77 -18.78 -30.51
N GLY A 108 -21.91 -18.67 -29.81
CA GLY A 108 -23.14 -19.43 -30.05
C GLY A 108 -24.07 -18.72 -31.01
#